data_AF-A0A386Z6N0-F1
#
_entry.id   AF-A0A386Z6N0-F1
#
_cell.length_a   1.000
_cell.length_b   1.000
_cell.length_c   1.000
_cell.angle_alpha   90.00
_cell.angle_beta   90.00
_cell.angle_gamma   90.00
#
_symmetry.space_group_name_H-M   'P 1'
#
loop_
_entity.id
_entity.type
_entity.pdbx_description
1 polymer ?
#
loop_
_entity_poly.entity_id
_entity_poly.type
_entity_poly.pdbx_seq_one_letter_code
_entity_poly.pdbx_strand_id
1 'polypeptide(L)'
;MSQSKTRTIVALAGAALLVFVAAVAAVVTIAVQHTDKPKPELSAYAHGKSVSVRPFMYCSVHVDNNQLKMEDCDNSQSISDLSVPPGSPLQLSLPNEIFDAPWRMAVVYALPNGQAAQTTVWYSDKVEKSCQIPSPLTPEPANPGKSLKDCRALTIETPADARLRLAGIEFQLPVPARDENGQEGYVPHAVWSIRTAA
;
A
#
# COMPACT_ATOMS: atom_id res chain seq x y z
N MET A 1 38.05 9.29 -57.29
CA MET A 1 37.19 8.14 -56.92
C MET A 1 37.33 7.88 -55.42
N SER A 2 36.41 8.33 -54.57
CA SER A 2 36.49 8.11 -53.10
C SER A 2 35.12 8.12 -52.37
N GLN A 3 34.18 8.99 -52.79
CA GLN A 3 32.90 9.19 -52.09
C GLN A 3 32.02 7.94 -51.90
N SER A 4 32.04 6.95 -52.81
CA SER A 4 31.18 5.76 -52.68
C SER A 4 31.55 4.91 -51.46
N LYS A 5 32.84 4.61 -51.28
CA LYS A 5 33.33 3.82 -50.13
C LYS A 5 32.99 4.49 -48.80
N THR A 6 33.14 5.81 -48.70
CA THR A 6 32.80 6.58 -47.50
C THR A 6 31.31 6.48 -47.14
N ARG A 7 30.41 6.60 -48.13
CA ARG A 7 28.96 6.44 -47.91
C ARG A 7 28.60 5.02 -47.45
N THR A 8 29.21 3.99 -48.03
CA THR A 8 28.98 2.59 -47.61
C THR A 8 29.46 2.34 -46.18
N ILE A 9 30.62 2.88 -45.78
CA ILE A 9 31.15 2.74 -44.40
C ILE A 9 30.23 3.43 -43.40
N VAL A 10 29.76 4.65 -43.69
CA VAL A 10 28.81 5.37 -42.81
C VAL A 10 27.48 4.62 -42.67
N ALA A 11 26.95 4.07 -43.78
CA ALA A 11 25.73 3.27 -43.75
C ALA A 11 25.88 1.98 -42.93
N LEU A 12 26.99 1.25 -43.09
CA LEU A 12 27.28 0.04 -42.31
C LEU A 12 27.51 0.33 -40.82
N ALA A 13 28.22 1.42 -40.49
CA ALA A 13 28.42 1.85 -39.11
C ALA A 13 27.08 2.26 -38.45
N GLY A 14 26.22 2.98 -39.18
CA GLY A 14 24.87 3.32 -38.72
C GLY A 14 23.97 2.09 -38.51
N ALA A 15 24.01 1.13 -39.44
CA ALA A 15 23.28 -0.14 -39.30
C ALA A 15 23.77 -0.97 -38.11
N ALA A 16 25.09 -1.09 -37.93
CA ALA A 16 25.69 -1.79 -36.79
C ALA A 16 25.34 -1.11 -35.45
N LEU A 17 25.35 0.22 -35.40
CA LEU A 17 24.93 0.97 -34.21
C LEU A 17 23.44 0.75 -33.89
N LEU A 18 22.56 0.76 -34.89
CA LEU A 18 21.12 0.48 -34.70
C LEU A 18 20.89 -0.95 -34.19
N VAL A 19 21.60 -1.95 -34.74
CA VAL A 19 21.54 -3.34 -34.25
C VAL A 19 22.04 -3.45 -32.82
N PHE A 20 23.15 -2.76 -32.47
CA PHE A 20 23.66 -2.73 -31.10
C PHE A 20 22.67 -2.09 -30.12
N VAL A 21 22.08 -0.95 -30.46
CA VAL A 21 21.05 -0.29 -29.63
C VAL A 21 19.83 -1.19 -29.46
N ALA A 22 19.36 -1.86 -30.52
CA ALA A 22 18.24 -2.80 -30.44
C ALA A 22 18.57 -4.01 -29.55
N ALA A 23 19.79 -4.57 -29.64
CA ALA A 23 20.24 -5.67 -28.81
C ALA A 23 20.34 -5.28 -27.33
N VAL A 24 20.91 -4.11 -27.01
CA VAL A 24 20.97 -3.59 -25.64
C VAL A 24 19.56 -3.33 -25.09
N ALA A 25 18.67 -2.72 -25.88
CA ALA A 25 17.28 -2.49 -25.48
C ALA A 25 16.53 -3.81 -25.21
N ALA A 26 16.74 -4.84 -26.03
CA ALA A 26 16.17 -6.17 -25.80
C ALA A 26 16.71 -6.80 -24.50
N VAL A 27 18.02 -6.79 -24.27
CA VAL A 27 18.64 -7.33 -23.04
C VAL A 27 18.14 -6.60 -21.80
N VAL A 28 18.07 -5.26 -21.83
CA VAL A 28 17.54 -4.45 -20.70
C VAL A 28 16.07 -4.75 -20.46
N THR A 29 15.26 -4.88 -21.52
CA THR A 29 13.82 -5.23 -21.38
C THR A 29 13.64 -6.60 -20.74
N ILE A 30 14.41 -7.60 -21.19
CA ILE A 30 14.38 -8.96 -20.61
C ILE A 30 14.82 -8.93 -19.14
N ALA A 31 15.91 -8.23 -18.81
CA ALA A 31 16.42 -8.15 -17.43
C ALA A 31 15.41 -7.50 -16.48
N VAL A 32 14.77 -6.40 -16.89
CA VAL A 32 13.74 -5.71 -16.10
C VAL A 32 12.49 -6.58 -15.92
N GLN A 33 12.11 -7.38 -16.92
CA GLN A 33 10.97 -8.30 -16.84
C GLN A 33 11.17 -9.48 -15.86
N HIS A 34 12.42 -9.88 -15.60
CA HIS A 34 12.76 -11.02 -14.74
C HIS A 34 13.21 -10.63 -13.32
N THR A 35 12.99 -9.38 -12.91
CA THR A 35 13.31 -8.92 -11.55
C THR A 35 12.08 -9.05 -10.65
N ASP A 36 12.22 -9.71 -9.50
CA ASP A 36 11.18 -9.76 -8.48
C ASP A 36 10.78 -8.34 -8.06
N LYS A 37 9.47 -8.04 -8.11
CA LYS A 37 8.99 -6.74 -7.65
C LYS A 37 9.22 -6.63 -6.13
N PRO A 38 9.76 -5.50 -5.63
CA PRO A 38 9.86 -5.30 -4.20
C PRO A 38 8.47 -5.34 -3.57
N LYS A 39 8.36 -5.93 -2.37
CA LYS A 39 7.13 -5.93 -1.58
C LYS A 39 6.68 -4.49 -1.34
N PRO A 40 5.41 -4.14 -1.55
CA PRO A 40 4.98 -2.76 -1.45
C PRO A 40 5.04 -2.26 0.01
N GLU A 41 5.67 -1.10 0.18
CA GLU A 41 5.78 -0.39 1.46
C GLU A 41 4.79 0.78 1.49
N LEU A 42 4.16 1.03 2.64
CA LEU A 42 3.34 2.23 2.85
C LEU A 42 4.24 3.38 3.31
N SER A 43 3.91 4.62 2.96
CA SER A 43 4.60 5.79 3.55
C SER A 43 3.71 6.42 4.60
N ALA A 44 4.15 6.44 5.85
CA ALA A 44 3.44 7.05 6.95
C ALA A 44 4.12 8.35 7.39
N TYR A 45 3.36 9.43 7.56
CA TYR A 45 3.83 10.73 7.99
C TYR A 45 2.99 11.29 9.14
N ALA A 46 3.65 11.77 10.18
CA ALA A 46 3.02 12.52 11.26
C ALA A 46 4.04 13.50 11.87
N HIS A 47 3.58 14.69 12.22
CA HIS A 47 4.34 15.67 13.02
C HIS A 47 5.79 15.91 12.53
N GLY A 48 5.98 16.10 11.21
CA GLY A 48 7.30 16.35 10.62
C GLY A 48 8.18 15.12 10.39
N LYS A 49 7.77 13.92 10.85
CA LYS A 49 8.49 12.66 10.62
C LYS A 49 7.76 11.81 9.58
N SER A 50 8.50 11.29 8.61
CA SER A 50 8.04 10.23 7.69
C SER A 50 8.78 8.93 7.97
N VAL A 51 8.11 7.79 7.81
CA VAL A 51 8.70 6.45 7.84
C VAL A 51 8.15 5.60 6.70
N SER A 52 9.01 4.75 6.11
CA SER A 52 8.57 3.69 5.22
C SER A 52 8.16 2.47 6.05
N VAL A 53 6.99 1.93 5.76
CA VAL A 53 6.31 0.90 6.55
C VAL A 53 6.32 -0.37 5.72
N ARG A 54 7.18 -1.30 6.10
CA ARG A 54 7.24 -2.65 5.51
C ARG A 54 6.05 -3.49 5.95
N PRO A 55 5.66 -4.50 5.17
CA PRO A 55 4.65 -5.46 5.60
C PRO A 55 5.07 -6.17 6.90
N PHE A 56 4.14 -6.21 7.85
CA PHE A 56 4.19 -7.11 9.00
C PHE A 56 4.09 -8.57 8.53
N MET A 57 3.22 -8.82 7.54
CA MET A 57 3.09 -10.08 6.83
C MET A 57 2.75 -9.80 5.35
N TYR A 58 3.28 -10.62 4.43
CA TYR A 58 2.97 -10.54 3.01
C TYR A 58 3.11 -11.91 2.33
N CYS A 59 2.03 -12.39 1.71
CA CYS A 59 2.00 -13.52 0.78
C CYS A 59 1.73 -13.03 -0.64
N SER A 60 2.38 -13.64 -1.63
CA SER A 60 2.02 -13.50 -3.04
C SER A 60 0.66 -14.16 -3.27
N VAL A 61 -0.15 -13.61 -4.20
CA VAL A 61 -1.47 -14.17 -4.54
C VAL A 61 -1.45 -14.60 -6.00
N HIS A 62 -1.62 -15.89 -6.21
CA HIS A 62 -1.62 -16.52 -7.53
C HIS A 62 -2.98 -17.16 -7.81
N VAL A 63 -3.45 -17.06 -9.06
CA VAL A 63 -4.62 -17.82 -9.51
C VAL A 63 -4.13 -19.10 -10.16
N ASP A 64 -4.36 -20.23 -9.51
CA ASP A 64 -4.09 -21.57 -10.04
C ASP A 64 -5.39 -22.36 -10.14
N ASN A 65 -5.66 -22.98 -11.29
CA ASN A 65 -6.88 -23.78 -11.54
C ASN A 65 -8.20 -23.08 -11.11
N ASN A 66 -8.29 -21.76 -11.33
CA ASN A 66 -9.42 -20.91 -10.91
C ASN A 66 -9.64 -20.86 -9.37
N GLN A 67 -8.59 -21.09 -8.59
CA GLN A 67 -8.53 -20.88 -7.15
C GLN A 67 -7.47 -19.83 -6.82
N LEU A 68 -7.75 -18.97 -5.83
CA LEU A 68 -6.75 -18.07 -5.26
C LEU A 68 -5.87 -18.86 -4.28
N LYS A 69 -4.57 -18.90 -4.54
CA LYS A 69 -3.56 -19.45 -3.64
C LYS A 69 -2.69 -18.33 -3.09
N MET A 70 -2.34 -18.45 -1.82
CA MET A 70 -1.36 -17.59 -1.16
C MET A 70 -0.03 -18.37 -1.07
N GLU A 71 1.03 -17.80 -1.64
CA GLU A 71 2.35 -18.41 -1.73
C GLU A 71 3.41 -17.40 -1.21
N ASP A 72 4.68 -17.81 -1.12
CA ASP A 72 5.84 -16.99 -0.72
C ASP A 72 5.65 -16.11 0.54
N CYS A 73 4.90 -16.62 1.52
CA CYS A 73 4.51 -15.89 2.72
C CYS A 73 5.71 -15.49 3.61
N ASP A 74 6.01 -14.20 3.64
CA ASP A 74 6.93 -13.57 4.56
C ASP A 74 6.18 -13.09 5.81
N ASN A 75 6.59 -13.61 6.97
CA ASN A 75 6.06 -13.29 8.29
C ASN A 75 7.11 -12.54 9.13
N SER A 76 7.74 -11.52 8.56
CA SER A 76 8.77 -10.69 9.22
C SER A 76 8.32 -10.07 10.54
N GLN A 77 7.00 -9.90 10.74
CA GLN A 77 6.37 -9.24 11.89
C GLN A 77 6.90 -7.82 12.13
N SER A 78 7.33 -7.14 11.05
CA SER A 78 7.83 -5.76 11.09
C SER A 78 6.73 -4.79 11.52
N ILE A 79 6.88 -4.17 12.69
CA ILE A 79 6.05 -3.06 13.19
C ILE A 79 6.87 -1.77 13.06
N SER A 80 6.27 -0.71 12.52
CA SER A 80 6.95 0.58 12.34
C SER A 80 6.57 1.58 13.44
N ASP A 81 7.55 2.30 14.00
CA ASP A 81 7.33 3.29 15.06
C ASP A 81 7.29 4.74 14.52
N LEU A 82 6.13 5.38 14.64
CA LEU A 82 5.90 6.77 14.25
C LEU A 82 5.06 7.48 15.32
N SER A 83 5.68 8.32 16.14
CA SER A 83 4.95 9.06 17.18
C SER A 83 3.89 9.99 16.56
N VAL A 84 2.65 9.91 17.07
CA VAL A 84 1.53 10.76 16.64
C VAL A 84 0.98 11.53 17.85
N PRO A 85 1.44 12.76 18.10
CA PRO A 85 0.94 13.58 19.19
C PRO A 85 -0.57 13.90 19.05
N PRO A 86 -1.30 14.09 20.17
CA PRO A 86 -2.69 14.57 20.12
C PRO A 86 -2.82 15.83 19.25
N GLY A 87 -3.88 15.89 18.44
CA GLY A 87 -4.12 16.97 17.48
C GLY A 87 -3.25 16.94 16.21
N SER A 88 -2.30 16.01 16.09
CA SER A 88 -1.55 15.79 14.84
C SER A 88 -2.18 14.64 14.04
N PRO A 89 -2.59 14.85 12.78
CA PRO A 89 -3.11 13.76 11.95
C PRO A 89 -1.97 12.80 11.54
N LEU A 90 -2.33 11.53 11.35
CA LEU A 90 -1.46 10.53 10.72
C LEU A 90 -1.83 10.43 9.24
N GLN A 91 -0.90 10.77 8.34
CA GLN A 91 -1.08 10.61 6.91
C GLN A 91 -0.44 9.30 6.44
N LEU A 92 -1.16 8.53 5.63
CA LEU A 92 -0.75 7.24 5.10
C LEU A 92 -0.89 7.24 3.57
N SER A 93 0.22 7.36 2.87
CA SER A 93 0.25 7.29 1.40
C SER A 93 0.35 5.83 0.94
N LEU A 94 -0.53 5.46 0.01
CA LEU A 94 -0.65 4.10 -0.52
C LEU A 94 0.04 4.02 -1.90
N PRO A 95 0.91 3.02 -2.15
CA PRO A 95 1.43 2.75 -3.49
C PRO A 95 0.31 2.20 -4.40
N ASN A 96 0.50 2.29 -5.71
CA ASN A 96 -0.54 1.98 -6.69
C ASN A 96 -1.07 0.54 -6.58
N GLU A 97 -0.17 -0.42 -6.32
CA GLU A 97 -0.51 -1.84 -6.17
C GLU A 97 -1.45 -2.14 -5.00
N ILE A 98 -1.48 -1.25 -3.99
CA ILE A 98 -2.33 -1.35 -2.81
C ILE A 98 -3.59 -0.51 -2.99
N PHE A 99 -3.45 0.68 -3.57
CA PHE A 99 -4.55 1.63 -3.74
C PHE A 99 -5.66 1.11 -4.66
N ASP A 100 -5.31 0.43 -5.76
CA ASP A 100 -6.28 -0.07 -6.74
C ASP A 100 -6.99 -1.37 -6.27
N ALA A 101 -6.55 -1.97 -5.16
CA ALA A 101 -7.07 -3.23 -4.61
C ALA A 101 -8.08 -2.99 -3.47
N PRO A 102 -8.97 -3.96 -3.17
CA PRO A 102 -9.72 -3.95 -1.92
C PRO A 102 -8.80 -3.96 -0.71
N TRP A 103 -9.00 -3.03 0.22
CA TRP A 103 -8.27 -2.96 1.49
C TRP A 103 -9.22 -2.75 2.67
N ARG A 104 -8.71 -3.04 3.87
CA ARG A 104 -9.32 -2.63 5.14
C ARG A 104 -8.27 -2.10 6.09
N MET A 105 -8.67 -1.25 7.02
CA MET A 105 -7.78 -0.69 8.03
C MET A 105 -8.46 -0.73 9.40
N ALA A 106 -7.76 -1.27 10.40
CA ALA A 106 -8.09 -1.08 11.80
C ALA A 106 -7.34 0.14 12.34
N VAL A 107 -8.08 1.09 12.91
CA VAL A 107 -7.54 2.25 13.62
C VAL A 107 -7.81 2.06 15.10
N VAL A 108 -6.76 2.02 15.92
CA VAL A 108 -6.83 1.70 17.35
C VAL A 108 -6.47 2.91 18.18
N TYR A 109 -7.39 3.34 19.04
CA TYR A 109 -7.19 4.42 20.00
C TYR A 109 -7.12 3.87 21.43
N ALA A 110 -6.16 4.36 22.22
CA ALA A 110 -6.12 4.13 23.66
C ALA A 110 -7.04 5.11 24.38
N LEU A 111 -7.81 4.59 25.34
CA LEU A 111 -8.71 5.33 26.23
C LEU A 111 -8.09 5.51 27.63
N PRO A 112 -8.55 6.50 28.44
CA PRO A 112 -7.96 6.78 29.76
C PRO A 112 -8.15 5.67 30.79
N ASN A 113 -9.14 4.81 30.58
CA ASN A 113 -9.46 3.67 31.43
C ASN A 113 -8.59 2.42 31.11
N GLY A 114 -7.58 2.55 30.25
CA GLY A 114 -6.72 1.45 29.82
C GLY A 114 -7.33 0.52 28.76
N GLN A 115 -8.54 0.81 28.27
CA GLN A 115 -9.16 0.07 27.18
C GLN A 115 -8.72 0.63 25.81
N ALA A 116 -8.97 -0.13 24.76
CA ALA A 116 -8.79 0.31 23.37
C ALA A 116 -10.15 0.44 22.67
N ALA A 117 -10.34 1.52 21.92
CA ALA A 117 -11.42 1.66 20.96
C ALA A 117 -10.87 1.40 19.55
N GLN A 118 -11.48 0.46 18.82
CA GLN A 118 -11.09 0.14 17.45
C GLN A 118 -12.20 0.54 16.47
N THR A 119 -11.82 1.29 15.44
CA THR A 119 -12.65 1.53 14.25
C THR A 119 -12.08 0.69 13.11
N THR A 120 -12.93 -0.04 12.38
CA THR A 120 -12.53 -0.67 11.11
C THR A 120 -13.09 0.15 9.96
N VAL A 121 -12.25 0.47 8.98
CA VAL A 121 -12.60 1.12 7.71
C VAL A 121 -12.40 0.10 6.60
N TRP A 122 -13.39 -0.09 5.71
CA TRP A 122 -13.21 -0.88 4.50
C TRP A 122 -13.25 -0.01 3.25
N TYR A 123 -12.42 -0.34 2.25
CA TYR A 123 -12.49 0.24 0.91
C TYR A 123 -13.82 -0.05 0.19
N SER A 124 -14.46 -1.16 0.54
CA SER A 124 -15.78 -1.54 0.03
C SER A 124 -16.94 -0.82 0.71
N ASP A 125 -16.72 -0.17 1.86
CA ASP A 125 -17.76 0.61 2.50
C ASP A 125 -18.06 1.84 1.65
N LYS A 126 -19.32 2.27 1.68
CA LYS A 126 -19.72 3.61 1.20
C LYS A 126 -19.27 4.66 2.21
N VAL A 127 -17.96 4.80 2.38
CA VAL A 127 -17.31 5.95 2.99
C VAL A 127 -17.07 6.95 1.86
N GLU A 128 -17.64 8.14 2.00
CA GLU A 128 -17.93 8.95 0.83
C GLU A 128 -17.30 10.33 0.92
N LYS A 129 -16.25 10.53 0.10
CA LYS A 129 -15.33 11.68 0.02
C LYS A 129 -15.02 12.35 1.35
N SER A 130 -14.38 11.60 2.23
CA SER A 130 -13.14 12.14 2.78
C SER A 130 -12.06 11.08 2.68
N CYS A 131 -10.86 11.50 2.27
CA CYS A 131 -9.66 10.73 2.53
C CYS A 131 -9.28 10.82 4.02
N GLN A 132 -9.98 11.64 4.81
CA GLN A 132 -9.88 11.69 6.25
C GLN A 132 -10.72 10.59 6.89
N ILE A 133 -10.13 9.85 7.81
CA ILE A 133 -10.81 8.89 8.69
C ILE A 133 -11.10 9.63 10.00
N PRO A 134 -12.38 9.88 10.33
CA PRO A 134 -12.74 10.64 11.51
C PRO A 134 -12.42 9.88 12.79
N SER A 135 -12.18 10.64 13.87
CA SER A 135 -12.01 10.06 15.21
C SER A 135 -13.35 9.58 15.79
N PRO A 136 -13.37 8.50 16.61
CA PRO A 136 -14.56 8.07 17.33
C PRO A 136 -15.27 9.14 18.17
N LEU A 137 -14.53 10.19 18.61
CA LEU A 137 -15.08 11.30 19.38
C LEU A 137 -15.69 12.43 18.53
N THR A 138 -15.57 12.38 17.20
CA THR A 138 -16.08 13.41 16.29
C THR A 138 -16.66 12.77 15.03
N PRO A 139 -17.79 12.04 15.15
CA PRO A 139 -18.51 11.54 13.99
C PRO A 139 -19.05 12.73 13.16
N GLU A 140 -18.56 12.85 11.93
CA GLU A 140 -19.07 13.82 10.96
C GLU A 140 -20.55 13.53 10.65
N PRO A 141 -21.43 14.55 10.53
CA PRO A 141 -22.84 14.32 10.21
C PRO A 141 -23.00 13.61 8.86
N ALA A 142 -23.64 12.43 8.89
CA ALA A 142 -23.78 11.56 7.74
C ALA A 142 -24.51 12.24 6.56
N ASN A 143 -23.85 12.27 5.39
CA ASN A 143 -24.38 12.84 4.15
C ASN A 143 -24.25 11.80 3.00
N PRO A 144 -25.36 11.27 2.45
CA PRO A 144 -25.36 10.02 1.67
C PRO A 144 -25.16 10.19 0.14
N GLY A 145 -23.91 10.15 -0.36
CA GLY A 145 -23.64 9.93 -1.82
C GLY A 145 -22.36 10.53 -2.44
N LYS A 146 -21.15 9.94 -2.31
CA LYS A 146 -19.87 10.53 -2.83
C LYS A 146 -18.67 9.57 -3.22
N SER A 147 -18.52 8.36 -2.67
CA SER A 147 -17.42 7.34 -2.80
C SER A 147 -15.98 7.65 -2.29
N LEU A 148 -15.12 6.61 -2.12
CA LEU A 148 -13.72 6.62 -1.62
C LEU A 148 -12.63 6.37 -2.71
N LYS A 149 -13.04 6.10 -3.96
CA LYS A 149 -12.25 5.47 -5.04
C LYS A 149 -10.98 6.21 -5.52
N ASP A 150 -10.72 7.43 -5.05
CA ASP A 150 -9.66 8.32 -5.59
C ASP A 150 -8.57 8.70 -4.55
N CYS A 151 -8.63 8.17 -3.31
CA CYS A 151 -7.77 8.58 -2.19
C CYS A 151 -6.39 7.86 -2.12
N ARG A 152 -5.39 8.33 -2.87
CA ARG A 152 -4.00 7.80 -2.80
C ARG A 152 -3.27 8.04 -1.47
N ALA A 153 -3.80 8.90 -0.61
CA ALA A 153 -3.34 9.08 0.76
C ALA A 153 -4.53 9.20 1.70
N LEU A 154 -4.51 8.44 2.80
CA LEU A 154 -5.48 8.49 3.88
C LEU A 154 -4.96 9.40 5.00
N THR A 155 -5.85 10.09 5.71
CA THR A 155 -5.51 10.99 6.83
C THR A 155 -6.32 10.58 8.06
N ILE A 156 -5.69 9.98 9.06
CA ILE A 156 -6.37 9.56 10.29
C ILE A 156 -6.35 10.75 11.26
N GLU A 157 -7.53 11.24 11.62
CA GLU A 157 -7.69 12.40 12.51
C GLU A 157 -7.48 12.03 13.98
N THR A 158 -6.43 12.56 14.60
CA THR A 158 -6.15 12.38 16.03
C THR A 158 -6.70 13.57 16.82
N PRO A 159 -7.66 13.42 17.75
CA PRO A 159 -8.17 14.53 18.54
C PRO A 159 -7.08 15.25 19.32
N ALA A 160 -7.28 16.55 19.55
CA ALA A 160 -6.46 17.32 20.48
C ALA A 160 -6.66 16.93 21.96
N ASP A 161 -7.73 16.18 22.28
CA ASP A 161 -7.94 15.63 23.60
C ASP A 161 -6.95 14.49 23.88
N ALA A 162 -5.93 14.77 24.69
CA ALA A 162 -4.89 13.81 25.08
C ALA A 162 -5.43 12.54 25.78
N ARG A 163 -6.71 12.51 26.15
CA ARG A 163 -7.41 11.31 26.66
C ARG A 163 -7.70 10.27 25.58
N LEU A 164 -7.80 10.65 24.31
CA LEU A 164 -7.88 9.72 23.19
C LEU A 164 -6.60 9.78 22.37
N ARG A 165 -5.74 8.78 22.55
CA ARG A 165 -4.43 8.72 21.87
C ARG A 165 -4.51 7.69 20.76
N LEU A 166 -4.07 8.03 19.55
CA LEU A 166 -3.86 7.01 18.52
C LEU A 166 -2.79 6.04 19.04
N ALA A 167 -3.12 4.76 19.16
CA ALA A 167 -2.24 3.72 19.70
C ALA A 167 -1.54 2.92 18.59
N GLY A 168 -2.24 2.73 17.47
CA GLY A 168 -1.66 2.21 16.24
C GLY A 168 -2.68 2.12 15.12
N ILE A 169 -2.20 1.77 13.92
CA ILE A 169 -3.05 1.33 12.82
C ILE A 169 -2.54 0.01 12.24
N GLU A 170 -3.47 -0.79 11.74
CA GLU A 170 -3.18 -1.99 10.96
C GLU A 170 -3.92 -1.90 9.63
N PHE A 171 -3.17 -1.85 8.53
CA PHE A 171 -3.70 -1.86 7.17
C PHE A 171 -3.59 -3.27 6.59
N GLN A 172 -4.61 -3.73 5.87
CA GLN A 172 -4.68 -5.09 5.36
C GLN A 172 -5.19 -5.12 3.90
N LEU A 173 -4.63 -6.03 3.10
CA LEU A 173 -5.24 -6.47 1.84
C LEU A 173 -5.94 -7.83 2.05
N PRO A 174 -7.28 -7.88 2.11
CA PRO A 174 -8.04 -9.12 2.23
C PRO A 174 -8.18 -9.86 0.90
N VAL A 175 -8.09 -11.20 0.94
CA VAL A 175 -8.66 -12.10 -0.06
C VAL A 175 -9.90 -12.80 0.51
N PRO A 176 -10.90 -13.14 -0.33
CA PRO A 176 -12.00 -13.99 0.10
C PRO A 176 -11.48 -15.40 0.42
N ALA A 177 -11.95 -15.97 1.53
CA ALA A 177 -11.60 -17.32 1.98
C ALA A 177 -12.83 -18.03 2.52
N ARG A 178 -12.72 -19.35 2.67
CA ARG A 178 -13.76 -20.20 3.24
C ARG A 178 -13.15 -21.10 4.31
N ASP A 179 -13.80 -21.21 5.46
CA ASP A 179 -13.32 -22.01 6.59
C ASP A 179 -13.68 -23.50 6.44
N GLU A 180 -13.24 -24.33 7.39
CA GLU A 180 -13.52 -25.77 7.44
C GLU A 180 -15.02 -26.09 7.55
N ASN A 181 -15.83 -25.17 8.09
CA ASN A 181 -17.28 -25.30 8.20
C ASN A 181 -18.01 -24.83 6.93
N GLY A 182 -17.28 -24.37 5.91
CA GLY A 182 -17.82 -23.84 4.68
C GLY A 182 -18.32 -22.38 4.76
N GLN A 183 -18.07 -21.68 5.88
CA GLN A 183 -18.40 -20.26 6.06
C GLN A 183 -17.44 -19.38 5.26
N GLU A 184 -17.98 -18.38 4.58
CA GLU A 184 -17.18 -17.42 3.81
C GLU A 184 -16.75 -16.23 4.68
N GLY A 185 -15.54 -15.76 4.45
CA GLY A 185 -14.96 -14.63 5.15
C GLY A 185 -13.80 -14.01 4.37
N TYR A 186 -13.02 -13.19 5.05
CA TYR A 186 -11.83 -12.54 4.48
C TYR A 186 -10.62 -12.81 5.36
N VAL A 187 -9.52 -13.22 4.75
CA VAL A 187 -8.21 -13.33 5.39
C VAL A 187 -7.24 -12.35 4.75
N PRO A 188 -6.36 -11.68 5.52
CA PRO A 188 -5.35 -10.83 4.93
C PRO A 188 -4.30 -11.69 4.21
N HIS A 189 -3.96 -11.33 2.98
CA HIS A 189 -2.74 -11.82 2.32
C HIS A 189 -1.57 -10.85 2.51
N ALA A 190 -1.83 -9.63 2.95
CA ALA A 190 -0.81 -8.68 3.36
C ALA A 190 -1.32 -7.80 4.52
N VAL A 191 -0.41 -7.44 5.43
CA VAL A 191 -0.67 -6.64 6.64
C VAL A 191 0.49 -5.67 6.84
N TRP A 192 0.19 -4.41 7.19
CA TRP A 192 1.15 -3.40 7.63
C TRP A 192 0.75 -2.88 8.99
N SER A 193 1.69 -2.81 9.94
CA SER A 193 1.43 -2.37 11.31
C SER A 193 2.28 -1.16 11.68
N ILE A 194 1.62 -0.12 12.20
CA ILE A 194 2.27 1.09 12.71
C ILE A 194 1.86 1.26 14.17
N ARG A 195 2.86 1.28 15.06
CA ARG A 195 2.70 1.65 16.46
C ARG A 195 2.97 3.14 16.60
N THR A 196 2.00 3.88 17.15
CA THR A 196 2.02 5.35 17.12
C THR A 196 2.54 6.00 18.40
N ALA A 197 3.23 5.23 19.24
CA ALA A 197 3.76 5.56 20.57
C ALA A 197 3.97 7.07 20.79
N ALA A 198 3.00 7.66 21.48
CA ALA A 198 2.98 9.05 21.93
C ALA A 198 3.25 9.11 23.43
#